data_AF-A0A5R9J669-F1
#
_entry.id   AF-A0A5R9J669-F1
#
_cell.length_a   1.000
_cell.length_b   1.000
_cell.length_c   1.000
_cell.angle_alpha   90.00
_cell.angle_beta   90.00
_cell.angle_gamma   90.00
#
_symmetry.space_group_name_H-M   'P 1'
#
loop_
_entity.id
_entity.type
_entity.pdbx_description
1 polymer ?
#
loop_
_entity_poly.entity_id
_entity_poly.type
_entity_poly.pdbx_seq_one_letter_code
_entity_poly.pdbx_strand_id
1 'polypeptide(L)'
;MTFPDLAANAPDADDVAVVPRQKAAMDRKVTAMNIRPLLGAALGALAATTLCLVSGSVTPTAARAATASARSGIEHTMAAYNVALNGGDTRAVLPLYTPDGVFMAPYSQSFVGRDAIRTAYDRVFSELKFDVKFHIAEIVTMAPRWAFVRTNSAGETLHHSTGSRTSEANQELFLLEKSDDGVWRIARYSFSPTNPPG
;
A
#
# COMPACT_ATOMS: atom_id res chain seq x y z
N MET A 1 2.82 34.72 5.69
CA MET A 1 2.03 33.49 5.59
C MET A 1 2.18 32.76 6.92
N THR A 2 1.08 32.58 7.65
CA THR A 2 1.07 31.81 8.91
C THR A 2 0.67 30.39 8.53
N PHE A 3 1.53 29.41 8.80
CA PHE A 3 1.19 28.01 8.57
C PHE A 3 0.11 27.57 9.58
N PRO A 4 -0.90 26.78 9.17
CA PRO A 4 -1.86 26.23 10.11
C PRO A 4 -1.16 25.34 11.13
N ASP A 5 -1.67 25.32 12.36
CA ASP A 5 -1.13 24.53 13.46
C ASP A 5 -1.15 23.03 13.11
N LEU A 6 0.03 22.46 12.87
CA LEU A 6 0.24 21.07 12.47
C LEU A 6 -0.04 20.10 13.62
N ALA A 7 -0.19 20.58 14.86
CA ALA A 7 -0.32 19.74 16.04
C ALA A 7 -1.73 19.19 16.26
N ALA A 8 -2.75 19.77 15.61
CA ALA A 8 -4.15 19.46 15.94
C ALA A 8 -4.56 17.99 15.70
N ASN A 9 -3.83 17.26 14.85
CA ASN A 9 -4.07 15.83 14.56
C ASN A 9 -2.77 14.99 14.49
N ALA A 10 -1.63 15.55 14.94
CA ALA A 10 -0.38 14.80 14.93
C ALA A 10 -0.36 13.81 16.10
N PRO A 11 -0.01 12.52 15.89
CA PRO A 11 0.36 11.67 17.02
C PRO A 11 1.57 12.30 17.75
N ASP A 12 1.71 12.03 19.04
CA ASP A 12 2.85 12.51 19.84
C ASP A 12 4.17 12.25 19.10
N ALA A 13 5.10 13.21 19.14
CA ALA A 13 6.35 13.14 18.38
C ALA A 13 7.20 11.90 18.74
N ASP A 14 6.99 11.35 19.95
CA ASP A 14 7.63 10.11 20.42
C ASP A 14 6.99 8.82 19.87
N ASP A 15 5.83 8.93 19.20
CA ASP A 15 5.07 7.84 18.59
C ASP A 15 5.25 7.77 17.06
N VAL A 16 6.06 8.68 16.48
CA VAL A 16 6.48 8.58 15.08
C VAL A 16 7.48 7.44 14.97
N ALA A 17 6.96 6.23 14.68
CA ALA A 17 7.79 5.09 14.34
C ALA A 17 8.70 5.47 13.16
N VAL A 18 9.97 5.74 13.45
CA VAL A 18 11.02 5.86 12.45
C VAL A 18 11.10 4.51 11.77
N VAL A 19 10.50 4.39 10.57
CA VAL A 19 10.67 3.21 9.73
C VAL A 19 12.16 3.08 9.47
N PRO A 20 12.84 2.04 9.98
CA PRO A 20 14.28 1.94 9.80
C PRO A 20 14.56 1.80 8.31
N ARG A 21 15.31 2.76 7.74
CA ARG A 21 15.87 2.61 6.40
C ARG A 21 16.73 1.36 6.43
N GLN A 22 16.29 0.26 5.82
CA GLN A 22 17.17 -0.84 5.52
C GLN A 22 18.23 -0.33 4.55
N LYS A 23 19.42 -0.02 5.06
CA LYS A 23 20.62 0.10 4.24
C LYS A 23 20.82 -1.29 3.61
N ALA A 24 20.60 -1.39 2.31
CA ALA A 24 21.04 -2.56 1.56
C ALA A 24 22.57 -2.61 1.63
N ALA A 25 23.10 -3.43 2.54
CA ALA A 25 24.51 -3.77 2.58
C ALA A 25 24.76 -4.79 1.46
N MET A 26 25.20 -4.29 0.31
CA MET A 26 25.78 -5.12 -0.73
C MET A 26 27.30 -5.11 -0.58
N ASP A 27 27.81 -5.87 0.38
CA ASP A 27 29.25 -6.19 0.50
C ASP A 27 29.41 -7.70 0.52
N ARG A 28 29.54 -8.30 -0.67
CA ARG A 28 30.08 -9.66 -0.80
C ARG A 28 31.60 -9.59 -0.78
N LYS A 29 32.22 -9.85 0.38
CA LYS A 29 33.64 -10.23 0.43
C LYS A 29 33.81 -11.59 -0.26
N VAL A 30 34.35 -11.57 -1.46
CA VAL A 30 34.93 -12.74 -2.11
C VAL A 30 36.13 -13.16 -1.28
N THR A 31 36.04 -14.29 -0.58
CA THR A 31 37.21 -14.91 0.06
C THR A 31 37.71 -15.99 -0.88
N ALA A 32 38.88 -15.77 -1.48
CA ALA A 32 39.61 -16.75 -2.25
C ALA A 32 40.05 -17.92 -1.36
N MET A 33 39.71 -19.14 -1.75
CA MET A 33 40.10 -20.36 -1.03
C MET A 33 41.43 -20.86 -1.58
N ASN A 34 42.49 -20.78 -0.76
CA ASN A 34 43.82 -21.31 -1.05
C ASN A 34 43.81 -22.85 -1.02
N ILE A 35 44.18 -23.47 -2.14
CA ILE A 35 44.35 -24.93 -2.26
C ILE A 35 45.85 -25.25 -2.06
N ARG A 36 46.18 -26.02 -1.01
CA ARG A 36 47.49 -26.68 -0.87
C ARG A 36 47.41 -28.10 -1.43
N PRO A 37 48.41 -28.59 -2.20
CA PRO A 37 48.44 -29.98 -2.61
C PRO A 37 49.15 -30.83 -1.55
N LEU A 38 48.61 -32.02 -1.25
CA LEU A 38 49.37 -33.10 -0.62
C LEU A 38 49.14 -34.39 -1.40
N LEU A 39 50.25 -34.92 -1.94
CA LEU A 39 50.37 -36.26 -2.51
C LEU A 39 50.24 -37.32 -1.40
N GLY A 40 49.57 -38.43 -1.68
CA GLY A 40 49.63 -39.65 -0.85
C GLY A 40 48.61 -40.71 -1.26
N ALA A 41 49.10 -41.87 -1.70
CA ALA A 41 48.37 -43.00 -2.26
C ALA A 41 47.52 -43.79 -1.24
N ALA A 42 46.45 -44.47 -1.70
CA ALA A 42 46.22 -45.93 -1.52
C ALA A 42 44.81 -46.38 -1.95
N LEU A 43 44.75 -47.65 -2.39
CA LEU A 43 43.62 -48.45 -2.90
C LEU A 43 42.37 -48.53 -2.01
N GLY A 44 41.20 -48.67 -2.65
CA GLY A 44 40.19 -49.67 -2.25
C GLY A 44 38.78 -49.18 -1.88
N ALA A 45 37.78 -49.85 -2.49
CA ALA A 45 36.40 -50.05 -2.04
C ALA A 45 35.27 -49.04 -2.42
N LEU A 46 34.42 -49.55 -3.31
CA LEU A 46 32.98 -49.36 -3.55
C LEU A 46 32.13 -48.71 -2.42
N ALA A 47 31.50 -47.55 -2.67
CA ALA A 47 30.12 -47.20 -2.25
C ALA A 47 29.72 -45.79 -2.72
N ALA A 48 28.46 -45.65 -3.15
CA ALA A 48 27.86 -44.45 -3.69
C ALA A 48 27.76 -43.30 -2.67
N THR A 49 28.08 -42.08 -3.09
CA THR A 49 27.42 -40.88 -2.54
C THR A 49 27.42 -39.80 -3.62
N THR A 50 26.30 -39.70 -4.32
CA THR A 50 26.03 -38.63 -5.28
C THR A 50 26.01 -37.31 -4.53
N LEU A 51 27.00 -36.44 -4.81
CA LEU A 51 27.04 -35.07 -4.35
C LEU A 51 25.90 -34.30 -5.02
N CYS A 52 24.75 -34.22 -4.36
CA CYS A 52 23.63 -33.41 -4.80
C CYS A 52 23.99 -31.94 -4.55
N LEU A 53 24.53 -31.25 -5.55
CA LEU A 53 24.50 -29.80 -5.60
C LEU A 53 23.04 -29.38 -5.73
N VAL A 54 22.39 -29.09 -4.60
CA VAL A 54 21.16 -28.29 -4.59
C VAL A 54 21.54 -26.88 -5.02
N SER A 55 21.55 -26.67 -6.34
CA SER A 55 21.32 -25.36 -6.92
C SER A 55 19.91 -24.95 -6.48
N GLY A 56 19.83 -24.03 -5.53
CA GLY A 56 18.57 -23.44 -5.09
C GLY A 56 17.90 -22.69 -6.24
N SER A 57 17.15 -23.41 -7.05
CA SER A 57 16.20 -22.86 -8.00
C SER A 57 15.02 -22.30 -7.23
N VAL A 58 15.07 -21.01 -6.91
CA VAL A 58 13.85 -20.28 -6.53
C VAL A 58 12.91 -20.39 -7.72
N THR A 59 11.83 -21.16 -7.57
CA THR A 59 10.88 -21.46 -8.64
C THR A 59 10.10 -20.19 -9.01
N PRO A 60 10.19 -19.70 -10.27
CA PRO A 60 9.51 -18.47 -10.71
C PRO A 60 7.97 -18.52 -10.57
N THR A 61 7.39 -19.71 -10.52
CA THR A 61 5.95 -19.96 -10.47
C THR A 61 5.31 -19.51 -9.15
N ALA A 62 5.96 -19.78 -8.00
CA ALA A 62 5.41 -19.43 -6.70
C ALA A 62 5.40 -17.91 -6.46
N ALA A 63 6.47 -17.22 -6.86
CA ALA A 63 6.55 -15.77 -6.80
C ALA A 63 5.49 -15.09 -7.69
N ARG A 64 5.28 -15.60 -8.91
CA ARG A 64 4.25 -15.08 -9.83
C ARG A 64 2.83 -15.31 -9.30
N ALA A 65 2.55 -16.46 -8.70
CA ALA A 65 1.25 -16.74 -8.07
C ALA A 65 0.98 -15.86 -6.86
N ALA A 66 1.99 -15.62 -6.01
CA ALA A 66 1.89 -14.71 -4.87
C ALA A 66 1.60 -13.26 -5.31
N THR A 67 2.27 -12.78 -6.36
CA THR A 67 2.01 -11.45 -6.95
C THR A 67 0.61 -11.35 -7.55
N ALA A 68 0.14 -12.39 -8.25
CA ALA A 68 -1.22 -12.40 -8.80
C ALA A 68 -2.30 -12.39 -7.70
N SER A 69 -2.09 -13.16 -6.62
CA SER A 69 -2.97 -13.14 -5.45
C SER A 69 -2.97 -11.79 -4.73
N ALA A 70 -1.80 -11.17 -4.56
CA ALA A 70 -1.69 -9.83 -3.99
C ALA A 70 -2.45 -8.80 -4.83
N ARG A 71 -2.25 -8.82 -6.15
CA ARG A 71 -2.95 -7.92 -7.08
C ARG A 71 -4.47 -8.05 -6.98
N SER A 72 -5.00 -9.26 -7.00
CA SER A 72 -6.44 -9.50 -6.90
C SER A 72 -7.03 -8.97 -5.57
N GLY A 73 -6.34 -9.18 -4.45
CA GLY A 73 -6.78 -8.65 -3.15
C GLY A 73 -6.75 -7.12 -3.08
N ILE A 74 -5.76 -6.49 -3.71
CA ILE A 74 -5.69 -5.02 -3.83
C ILE A 74 -6.83 -4.51 -4.70
N GLU A 75 -7.04 -5.09 -5.88
CA GLU A 75 -8.14 -4.71 -6.79
C GLU A 75 -9.51 -4.86 -6.12
N HIS A 76 -9.69 -5.92 -5.33
CA HIS A 76 -10.91 -6.09 -4.53
C HIS A 76 -11.10 -4.97 -3.50
N THR A 77 -10.04 -4.58 -2.80
CA THR A 77 -10.07 -3.47 -1.83
C THR A 77 -10.43 -2.14 -2.52
N MET A 78 -9.83 -1.86 -3.67
CA MET A 78 -10.11 -0.65 -4.45
C MET A 78 -11.55 -0.64 -4.99
N ALA A 79 -12.07 -1.79 -5.42
CA ALA A 79 -13.45 -1.90 -5.86
C ALA A 79 -14.44 -1.68 -4.70
N ALA A 80 -14.16 -2.27 -3.53
CA ALA A 80 -14.96 -2.05 -2.32
C ALA A 80 -14.93 -0.58 -1.88
N TYR A 81 -13.77 0.08 -1.96
CA TYR A 81 -13.64 1.50 -1.68
C TYR A 81 -14.50 2.35 -2.60
N ASN A 82 -14.44 2.09 -3.91
CA ASN A 82 -15.25 2.80 -4.90
C ASN A 82 -16.76 2.64 -4.63
N VAL A 83 -17.21 1.43 -4.28
CA VAL A 83 -18.62 1.16 -3.93
C VAL A 83 -19.03 1.92 -2.67
N ALA A 84 -18.22 1.86 -1.62
CA ALA A 84 -18.52 2.55 -0.36
C ALA A 84 -18.56 4.07 -0.51
N LEU A 85 -17.65 4.65 -1.31
CA LEU A 85 -17.61 6.08 -1.60
C LEU A 85 -18.86 6.56 -2.35
N ASN A 86 -19.21 5.89 -3.45
CA ASN A 86 -20.41 6.21 -4.22
C ASN A 86 -21.71 5.93 -3.46
N GLY A 87 -21.69 4.96 -2.55
CA GLY A 87 -22.80 4.67 -1.65
C GLY A 87 -22.96 5.68 -0.51
N GLY A 88 -21.95 6.53 -0.25
CA GLY A 88 -21.93 7.41 0.91
C GLY A 88 -21.96 6.64 2.25
N ASP A 89 -21.35 5.45 2.31
CA ASP A 89 -21.44 4.54 3.46
C ASP A 89 -20.14 4.52 4.28
N THR A 90 -20.09 5.34 5.32
CA THR A 90 -18.96 5.37 6.26
C THR A 90 -18.72 4.01 6.92
N ARG A 91 -19.76 3.23 7.23
CA ARG A 91 -19.61 1.91 7.86
C ARG A 91 -18.96 0.92 6.91
N ALA A 92 -19.18 1.06 5.60
CA ALA A 92 -18.53 0.25 4.58
C ALA A 92 -17.09 0.70 4.29
N VAL A 93 -16.80 2.01 4.38
CA VAL A 93 -15.46 2.55 4.10
C VAL A 93 -14.46 2.24 5.21
N LEU A 94 -14.86 2.34 6.49
CA LEU A 94 -13.93 2.25 7.62
C LEU A 94 -13.17 0.91 7.72
N PRO A 95 -13.80 -0.26 7.51
CA PRO A 95 -13.08 -1.54 7.55
C PRO A 95 -12.00 -1.68 6.48
N LEU A 96 -12.05 -0.87 5.41
CA LEU A 96 -11.07 -0.86 4.32
C LEU A 96 -9.78 -0.16 4.71
N TYR A 97 -9.77 0.64 5.77
CA TYR A 97 -8.55 1.27 6.31
C TYR A 97 -7.89 0.38 7.35
N THR A 98 -6.57 0.44 7.51
CA THR A 98 -5.92 -0.10 8.71
C THR A 98 -6.40 0.64 9.97
N PRO A 99 -6.26 0.05 11.18
CA PRO A 99 -6.63 0.76 12.41
C PRO A 99 -5.95 2.12 12.58
N ASP A 100 -4.67 2.21 12.17
CA ASP A 100 -3.82 3.41 12.16
C ASP A 100 -3.87 4.18 10.81
N GLY A 101 -4.90 3.93 9.99
CA GLY A 101 -5.00 4.49 8.65
C GLY A 101 -4.90 6.02 8.65
N VAL A 102 -4.38 6.60 7.58
CA VAL A 102 -4.29 8.05 7.42
C VAL A 102 -4.98 8.49 6.14
N PHE A 103 -5.92 9.43 6.27
CA PHE A 103 -6.60 10.08 5.17
C PHE A 103 -6.14 11.54 5.03
N MET A 104 -5.65 11.91 3.85
CA MET A 104 -5.05 13.20 3.55
C MET A 104 -5.86 13.90 2.44
N ALA A 105 -6.98 14.50 2.84
CA ALA A 105 -7.81 15.28 1.94
C ALA A 105 -7.18 16.64 1.60
N PRO A 106 -7.39 17.18 0.39
CA PRO A 106 -6.98 18.53 0.03
C PRO A 106 -7.45 19.56 1.06
N TYR A 107 -6.62 20.58 1.30
CA TYR A 107 -6.93 21.73 2.14
C TYR A 107 -7.26 21.40 3.62
N SER A 108 -6.90 20.20 4.08
CA SER A 108 -7.13 19.74 5.44
C SER A 108 -5.84 19.18 6.05
N GLN A 109 -5.74 19.20 7.38
CA GLN A 109 -4.78 18.35 8.08
C GLN A 109 -5.15 16.87 7.92
N SER A 110 -4.16 15.99 8.06
CA SER A 110 -4.38 14.55 8.00
C SER A 110 -5.34 14.08 9.09
N PHE A 111 -6.20 13.12 8.74
CA PHE A 111 -7.05 12.39 9.69
C PHE A 111 -6.36 11.06 10.00
N VAL A 112 -5.91 10.90 11.25
CA VAL A 112 -5.11 9.75 11.69
C VAL A 112 -5.95 8.81 12.54
N GLY A 113 -5.99 7.54 12.17
CA GLY A 113 -6.79 6.50 12.80
C GLY A 113 -8.25 6.49 12.33
N ARG A 114 -8.89 5.33 12.49
CA ARG A 114 -10.27 5.10 12.00
C ARG A 114 -11.31 6.05 12.60
N ASP A 115 -11.10 6.58 13.80
CA ASP A 115 -12.04 7.51 14.44
C ASP A 115 -12.02 8.90 13.79
N ALA A 116 -10.83 9.43 13.48
CA ALA A 116 -10.69 10.68 12.75
C ALA A 116 -11.19 10.53 11.31
N ILE A 117 -10.87 9.39 10.67
CA ILE A 117 -11.34 9.06 9.32
C ILE A 117 -12.87 8.97 9.28
N ARG A 118 -13.51 8.35 10.28
CA ARG A 118 -14.98 8.30 10.39
C ARG A 118 -15.57 9.70 10.39
N THR A 119 -15.04 10.56 11.25
CA THR A 119 -15.50 11.96 11.37
C THR A 119 -15.38 12.69 10.04
N ALA A 120 -14.30 12.47 9.29
CA ALA A 120 -14.11 13.06 7.97
C ALA A 120 -15.15 12.56 6.95
N TYR A 121 -15.35 11.24 6.85
CA TYR A 121 -16.33 10.67 5.91
C TYR A 121 -17.78 10.99 6.27
N ASP A 122 -18.15 10.97 7.56
CA ASP A 122 -19.50 11.36 8.00
C ASP A 122 -19.79 12.81 7.60
N ARG A 123 -18.82 13.72 7.77
CA ARG A 123 -18.96 15.11 7.31
C ARG A 123 -19.08 15.18 5.79
N VAL A 124 -18.21 14.50 5.06
CA VAL A 124 -18.21 14.48 3.59
C VAL A 124 -19.55 13.96 3.07
N PHE A 125 -20.03 12.81 3.53
CA PHE A 125 -21.26 12.20 3.06
C PHE A 125 -22.53 12.90 3.56
N SER A 126 -22.44 13.72 4.61
CA SER A 126 -23.55 14.60 4.99
C SER A 126 -23.81 15.73 3.99
N GLU A 127 -22.77 16.15 3.26
CA GLU A 127 -22.86 17.27 2.30
C GLU A 127 -22.78 16.80 0.85
N LEU A 128 -22.07 15.72 0.56
CA LEU A 128 -21.72 15.32 -0.80
C LEU A 128 -22.18 13.90 -1.10
N LYS A 129 -22.77 13.73 -2.29
CA LYS A 129 -22.98 12.43 -2.91
C LYS A 129 -22.13 12.31 -4.17
N PHE A 130 -21.38 11.21 -4.25
CA PHE A 130 -20.48 10.93 -5.35
C PHE A 130 -21.15 10.04 -6.40
N ASP A 131 -20.84 10.30 -7.67
CA ASP A 131 -20.98 9.37 -8.79
C ASP A 131 -19.67 9.41 -9.60
N VAL A 132 -18.67 8.68 -9.11
CA VAL A 132 -17.29 8.71 -9.59
C VAL A 132 -16.79 7.32 -9.93
N LYS A 133 -15.89 7.26 -10.92
CA LYS A 133 -15.24 6.02 -11.33
C LYS A 133 -13.73 6.13 -11.16
N PHE A 134 -13.17 5.21 -10.40
CA PHE A 134 -11.72 5.05 -10.30
C PHE A 134 -11.17 4.21 -11.45
N HIS A 135 -10.08 4.68 -12.03
CA HIS A 135 -9.23 3.96 -12.96
C HIS A 135 -7.89 3.67 -12.29
N ILE A 136 -7.58 2.37 -12.12
CA ILE A 136 -6.28 1.95 -11.59
C ILE A 136 -5.22 2.13 -12.66
N ALA A 137 -4.32 3.07 -12.46
CA ALA A 137 -3.24 3.35 -13.39
C ALA A 137 -2.01 2.45 -13.13
N GLU A 138 -1.76 2.10 -11.87
CA GLU A 138 -0.64 1.26 -11.48
C GLU A 138 -0.88 0.58 -10.13
N ILE A 139 -0.33 -0.63 -10.00
CA ILE A 139 -0.23 -1.37 -8.74
C ILE A 139 1.20 -1.89 -8.65
N VAL A 140 1.89 -1.59 -7.56
CA VAL A 140 3.26 -2.07 -7.33
C VAL A 140 3.38 -2.64 -5.92
N THR A 141 3.65 -3.94 -5.83
CA THR A 141 4.01 -4.61 -4.57
C THR A 141 5.46 -4.30 -4.24
N MET A 142 5.69 -3.61 -3.14
CA MET A 142 7.03 -3.20 -2.70
C MET A 142 7.63 -4.19 -1.69
N ALA A 143 6.76 -4.87 -0.93
CA ALA A 143 7.13 -5.88 0.05
C ALA A 143 5.98 -6.91 0.21
N PRO A 144 6.18 -8.06 0.87
CA PRO A 144 5.15 -9.10 0.98
C PRO A 144 3.80 -8.62 1.54
N ARG A 145 3.81 -7.56 2.36
CA ARG A 145 2.62 -6.94 2.97
C ARG A 145 2.40 -5.48 2.56
N TRP A 146 3.16 -4.94 1.61
CA TRP A 146 3.06 -3.52 1.23
C TRP A 146 2.98 -3.34 -0.27
N ALA A 147 2.04 -2.52 -0.71
CA ALA A 147 1.90 -2.12 -2.10
C ALA A 147 1.44 -0.67 -2.18
N PHE A 148 1.76 0.01 -3.28
CA PHE A 148 1.09 1.26 -3.62
C PHE A 148 0.20 1.07 -4.85
N VAL A 149 -0.84 1.90 -4.91
CA VAL A 149 -1.75 2.02 -6.04
C VAL A 149 -1.87 3.49 -6.37
N ARG A 150 -1.68 3.85 -7.64
CA ARG A 150 -2.11 5.17 -8.14
C ARG A 150 -3.31 4.99 -9.02
N THR A 151 -4.26 5.91 -8.85
CA THR A 151 -5.46 5.95 -9.66
C THR A 151 -5.65 7.35 -10.24
N ASN A 152 -6.58 7.41 -11.19
CA ASN A 152 -7.26 8.64 -11.57
C ASN A 152 -8.76 8.39 -11.39
N SER A 153 -9.50 9.38 -10.92
CA SER A 153 -10.95 9.30 -10.85
C SER A 153 -11.60 10.50 -11.52
N ALA A 154 -12.80 10.28 -12.04
CA ALA A 154 -13.64 11.34 -12.60
C ALA A 154 -15.12 10.99 -12.46
N GLY A 155 -15.96 12.01 -12.43
CA GLY A 155 -17.41 11.86 -12.34
C GLY A 155 -18.11 13.15 -11.94
N GLU A 156 -19.19 13.02 -11.18
CA GLU A 156 -19.95 14.14 -10.64
C GLU A 156 -20.07 14.05 -9.12
N THR A 157 -20.14 15.21 -8.47
CA THR A 157 -20.52 15.34 -7.07
C THR A 157 -21.82 16.14 -6.98
N LEU A 158 -22.82 15.62 -6.26
CA LEU A 158 -24.01 16.35 -5.86
C LEU A 158 -23.79 16.97 -4.47
N HIS A 159 -24.06 18.27 -4.34
CA HIS A 159 -24.02 19.00 -3.07
C HIS A 159 -25.42 19.03 -2.46
N HIS A 160 -25.63 18.39 -1.33
CA HIS A 160 -26.92 18.26 -0.67
C HIS A 160 -27.49 19.61 -0.22
N SER A 161 -26.64 20.53 0.24
CA SER A 161 -27.09 21.85 0.71
C SER A 161 -27.64 22.74 -0.40
N THR A 162 -27.10 22.62 -1.63
CA THR A 162 -27.43 23.51 -2.75
C THR A 162 -28.22 22.83 -3.87
N GLY A 163 -28.23 21.49 -3.91
CA GLY A 163 -28.75 20.69 -5.02
C GLY A 163 -27.90 20.76 -6.29
N SER A 164 -26.76 21.47 -6.27
CA SER A 164 -25.89 21.64 -7.43
C SER A 164 -25.06 20.39 -7.71
N ARG A 165 -24.73 20.17 -8.99
CA ARG A 165 -23.77 19.16 -9.42
C ARG A 165 -22.52 19.80 -9.97
N THR A 166 -21.37 19.29 -9.55
CA THR A 166 -20.07 19.74 -10.01
C THR A 166 -19.29 18.58 -10.62
N SER A 167 -18.57 18.83 -11.70
CA SER A 167 -17.61 17.87 -12.24
C SER A 167 -16.51 17.61 -11.22
N GLU A 168 -16.19 16.35 -11.01
CA GLU A 168 -15.10 15.89 -10.17
C GLU A 168 -14.03 15.20 -11.02
N ALA A 169 -12.77 15.54 -10.79
CA ALA A 169 -11.64 14.80 -11.31
C ALA A 169 -10.47 14.87 -10.33
N ASN A 170 -9.86 13.72 -10.05
CA ASN A 170 -8.77 13.58 -9.09
C ASN A 170 -7.67 12.64 -9.59
N GLN A 171 -6.50 12.76 -8.96
CA GLN A 171 -5.44 11.76 -8.96
C GLN A 171 -5.15 11.35 -7.53
N GLU A 172 -4.84 10.08 -7.34
CA GLU A 172 -4.75 9.49 -6.01
C GLU A 172 -3.53 8.62 -5.82
N LEU A 173 -3.02 8.57 -4.59
CA LEU A 173 -2.03 7.61 -4.14
C LEU A 173 -2.54 6.89 -2.90
N PHE A 174 -2.65 5.57 -3.00
CA PHE A 174 -2.96 4.68 -1.90
C PHE A 174 -1.72 3.86 -1.57
N LEU A 175 -1.35 3.87 -0.29
CA LEU A 175 -0.46 2.87 0.27
C LEU A 175 -1.32 1.83 0.98
N LEU A 176 -1.22 0.57 0.55
CA LEU A 176 -1.94 -0.53 1.14
C LEU A 176 -1.00 -1.43 1.95
N GLU A 177 -1.52 -1.88 3.08
CA GLU A 177 -0.91 -2.90 3.92
C GLU A 177 -1.78 -4.15 3.93
N LYS A 178 -1.16 -5.32 3.80
CA LYS A 178 -1.80 -6.60 4.05
C LYS A 178 -1.76 -6.88 5.55
N SER A 179 -2.91 -6.77 6.22
CA SER A 179 -3.00 -7.06 7.65
C SER A 179 -2.80 -8.55 7.95
N ASP A 180 -2.69 -8.89 9.24
CA ASP A 180 -2.40 -10.26 9.68
C ASP A 180 -3.50 -11.28 9.35
N ASP A 181 -4.73 -10.82 9.13
CA ASP A 181 -5.85 -11.63 8.61
C ASP A 181 -5.77 -11.88 7.09
N GLY A 182 -4.70 -11.40 6.44
CA GLY A 182 -4.44 -11.57 5.02
C GLY A 182 -5.22 -10.61 4.12
N VAL A 183 -5.99 -9.67 4.67
CA VAL A 183 -6.76 -8.69 3.90
C VAL A 183 -5.93 -7.45 3.64
N TRP A 184 -5.95 -6.96 2.39
CA TRP A 184 -5.34 -5.69 2.03
C TRP A 184 -6.23 -4.54 2.51
N ARG A 185 -5.61 -3.53 3.12
CA ARG A 185 -6.29 -2.35 3.64
C ARG A 185 -5.49 -1.09 3.31
N ILE A 186 -6.19 0.02 3.19
CA ILE A 186 -5.63 1.34 2.97
C ILE A 186 -4.91 1.76 4.27
N ALA A 187 -3.59 1.81 4.22
CA ALA A 187 -2.78 2.34 5.31
C ALA A 187 -2.67 3.86 5.18
N ARG A 188 -2.41 4.39 3.98
CA ARG A 188 -2.33 5.83 3.73
C ARG A 188 -3.05 6.16 2.43
N TYR A 189 -3.79 7.26 2.40
CA TYR A 189 -4.46 7.75 1.21
C TYR A 189 -4.32 9.26 1.08
N SER A 190 -3.81 9.71 -0.06
CA SER A 190 -3.78 11.11 -0.47
C SER A 190 -4.40 11.26 -1.84
N PHE A 191 -5.07 12.38 -2.07
CA PHE A 191 -5.54 12.75 -3.40
C PHE A 191 -5.42 14.24 -3.65
N SER A 192 -5.49 14.62 -4.92
CA SER A 192 -5.49 16.01 -5.35
C SER A 192 -6.40 16.19 -6.57
N PRO A 193 -7.14 17.32 -6.67
CA PRO A 193 -7.94 17.63 -7.85
C PRO A 193 -7.08 17.78 -9.10
N THR A 194 -7.63 17.38 -10.24
CA THR A 194 -7.02 17.54 -11.58
C THR A 194 -7.85 18.43 -12.49
N ASN A 195 -9.04 18.84 -12.06
CA ASN A 195 -9.78 19.92 -12.72
C ASN A 195 -8.95 21.22 -12.67
N PRO A 196 -8.94 22.03 -13.74
CA PRO A 196 -8.27 23.32 -13.73
C PRO A 196 -8.88 24.23 -12.64
N PRO A 197 -8.09 25.17 -12.08
CA PRO A 197 -8.64 26.22 -11.23
C PRO A 197 -9.76 26.95 -11.98
N GLY A 198 -10.89 27.16 -11.29
CA GLY A 198 -11.99 27.99 -11.81
C GLY A 198 -11.65 29.47 -11.84
#